data_AF-A0A931QWN3-F1
#
_entry.id   AF-A0A931QWN3-F1
#
_cell.length_a   1.000
_cell.length_b   1.000
_cell.length_c   1.000
_cell.angle_alpha   90.00
_cell.angle_beta   90.00
_cell.angle_gamma   90.00
#
_symmetry.space_group_name_H-M   'P 1'
#
loop_
_entity.id
_entity.type
_entity.pdbx_description
1 polymer ?
#
loop_
_entity_poly.entity_id
_entity_poly.type
_entity_poly.pdbx_seq_one_letter_code
_entity_poly.pdbx_strand_id
1 'polypeptide(L)'
;MDEFYHKDLFGTVVDVNLQETEESESLPLDKKGREFNIFAFTDAVGARKKKNAWLFYQEALLAGVSAEEIFFKLFWQTKSMLLALKTKSAAEADMKPFPYSKAKSFLKNFSSSELINLQTSLVVDYHKARRGEGEIETLVEKILLKL
;
A
#
# COMPACT_ATOMS: atom_id res chain seq x y z
N MET A 1 -23.63 37.69 7.59
CA MET A 1 -23.11 36.48 6.93
C MET A 1 -22.54 35.66 8.06
N ASP A 2 -23.26 34.63 8.49
CA ASP A 2 -22.86 33.82 9.63
C ASP A 2 -21.74 32.87 9.20
N GLU A 3 -20.59 33.00 9.88
CA GLU A 3 -19.45 32.10 9.73
C GLU A 3 -19.85 30.69 10.18
N PHE A 4 -19.72 29.75 9.27
CA PHE A 4 -20.13 28.35 9.40
C PHE A 4 -19.13 27.59 10.28
N TYR A 5 -19.10 27.87 11.58
CA TYR A 5 -18.30 27.09 12.53
C TYR A 5 -18.94 25.72 12.74
N HIS A 6 -18.21 24.65 12.42
CA HIS A 6 -18.57 23.29 12.81
C HIS A 6 -18.37 23.16 14.33
N LYS A 7 -19.46 23.28 15.09
CA LYS A 7 -19.46 22.99 16.53
C LYS A 7 -19.49 21.47 16.73
N ASP A 8 -18.76 20.97 17.72
CA ASP A 8 -18.91 19.58 18.15
C ASP A 8 -20.26 19.35 18.86
N LEU A 9 -20.51 18.09 19.26
CA LEU A 9 -21.70 17.70 20.01
C LEU A 9 -21.86 18.46 21.34
N PHE A 10 -20.81 19.14 21.82
CA PHE A 10 -20.78 19.87 23.08
C PHE A 10 -20.77 21.40 22.90
N GLY A 11 -20.96 21.88 21.67
CA GLY A 11 -21.06 23.31 21.37
C GLY A 11 -19.73 24.06 21.37
N THR A 12 -18.61 23.36 21.44
CA THR A 12 -17.27 23.95 21.33
C THR A 12 -17.00 24.23 19.86
N VAL A 13 -16.50 25.44 19.55
CA VAL A 13 -16.01 25.75 18.21
C VAL A 13 -14.74 24.92 18.00
N VAL A 14 -14.82 23.92 17.13
CA VAL A 14 -13.66 23.13 16.74
C VAL A 14 -13.25 23.64 15.37
N ASP A 15 -12.32 24.59 15.34
CA ASP A 15 -11.62 24.95 14.11
C ASP A 15 -10.69 23.79 13.75
N VAL A 16 -11.26 22.71 13.19
CA VAL A 16 -10.48 21.65 12.59
C VAL A 16 -9.89 22.26 11.32
N ASN A 17 -8.64 22.71 11.42
CA ASN A 17 -7.86 23.09 10.26
C ASN A 17 -7.63 21.82 9.41
N LEU A 18 -8.55 21.55 8.50
CA LEU A 18 -8.52 20.50 7.49
C LEU A 18 -7.56 20.81 6.35
N GLN A 19 -6.64 21.76 6.52
CA GLN A 19 -5.41 21.76 5.73
C GLN A 19 -4.75 20.42 6.04
N GLU A 20 -4.94 19.46 5.13
CA GLU A 20 -4.10 18.28 5.00
C GLU A 20 -2.67 18.80 4.94
N THR A 21 -2.01 18.91 6.09
CA THR A 21 -0.57 18.79 6.14
C THR A 21 -0.32 17.43 5.52
N GLU A 22 0.16 17.42 4.28
CA GLU A 22 0.87 16.27 3.75
C GLU A 22 2.00 16.03 4.75
N GLU A 23 1.72 15.27 5.80
CA GLU A 23 2.73 14.69 6.66
C GLU A 23 3.60 13.92 5.67
N SER A 24 4.76 14.50 5.36
CA SER A 24 5.81 13.80 4.63
C SER A 24 6.14 12.60 5.50
N GLU A 25 5.49 11.47 5.23
CA GLU A 25 5.72 10.19 5.90
C GLU A 25 7.23 9.96 5.83
N SER A 26 7.93 10.18 6.96
CA SER A 26 9.39 10.11 6.99
C SER A 26 9.77 8.70 6.58
N LEU A 27 10.51 8.56 5.49
CA LEU A 27 10.86 7.24 4.97
C LEU A 27 11.64 6.47 6.05
N PRO A 28 11.35 5.17 6.24
CA PRO A 28 12.11 4.35 7.18
C PRO A 28 13.59 4.39 6.79
N LEU A 29 14.45 4.65 7.77
CA LEU A 29 15.90 4.69 7.58
C LEU A 29 16.48 3.27 7.70
N ASP A 30 17.39 2.92 6.80
CA ASP A 30 18.18 1.70 6.93
C ASP A 30 19.12 1.76 8.14
N LYS A 31 19.78 0.63 8.46
CA LYS A 31 20.78 0.56 9.54
C LYS A 31 21.98 1.51 9.36
N LYS A 32 22.13 2.15 8.20
CA LYS A 32 23.17 3.13 7.87
C LYS A 32 22.61 4.56 7.77
N GLY A 33 21.35 4.79 8.17
CA GLY A 33 20.71 6.10 8.15
C GLY A 33 20.30 6.57 6.74
N ARG A 34 20.21 5.68 5.75
CA ARG A 34 19.74 6.01 4.39
C ARG A 34 18.27 5.68 4.26
N GLU A 35 17.52 6.57 3.63
CA GLU A 35 16.09 6.36 3.35
C GLU A 35 15.89 5.08 2.51
N PHE A 36 15.19 4.11 3.07
CA PHE A 36 14.75 2.94 2.32
C PHE A 36 13.49 3.31 1.54
N ASN A 37 13.59 3.30 0.22
CA ASN A 37 12.46 3.61 -0.65
C ASN A 37 11.49 2.41 -0.73
N ILE A 38 10.53 2.36 0.20
CA ILE A 38 9.46 1.35 0.21
C ILE A 38 8.63 1.32 -1.08
N PHE A 39 8.59 2.43 -1.85
CA PHE A 39 7.91 2.45 -3.14
C PHE A 39 8.66 1.66 -4.23
N ALA A 40 9.98 1.49 -4.11
CA ALA A 40 10.74 0.65 -5.03
C ALA A 40 10.29 -0.82 -4.95
N PHE A 41 9.92 -1.28 -3.74
CA PHE A 41 9.32 -2.59 -3.54
C PHE A 41 7.96 -2.72 -4.26
N THR A 42 7.02 -1.79 -4.02
CA THR A 42 5.70 -1.83 -4.66
C THR A 42 5.77 -1.68 -6.18
N ASP A 43 6.75 -0.90 -6.68
CA ASP A 43 6.99 -0.74 -8.11
C ASP A 43 7.53 -2.01 -8.74
N ALA A 44 8.45 -2.71 -8.06
CA ALA A 44 8.95 -3.99 -8.54
C ALA A 44 7.83 -5.04 -8.59
N VAL A 45 6.91 -5.05 -7.62
CA VAL A 45 5.71 -5.91 -7.65
C VAL A 45 4.81 -5.56 -8.83
N GLY A 46 4.42 -4.29 -8.98
CA GLY A 46 3.57 -3.85 -10.09
C GLY A 46 4.21 -4.06 -11.48
N ALA A 47 5.53 -4.00 -11.57
CA ALA A 47 6.28 -4.30 -12.78
C ALA A 47 6.55 -5.81 -13.00
N ARG A 48 6.08 -6.69 -12.10
CA ARG A 48 6.35 -8.14 -12.08
C ARG A 48 7.83 -8.51 -12.14
N LYS A 49 8.67 -7.69 -11.52
CA LYS A 49 10.10 -7.97 -11.38
C LYS A 49 10.32 -8.79 -10.12
N LYS A 50 9.90 -10.07 -10.13
CA LYS A 50 9.95 -10.99 -8.97
C LYS A 50 11.28 -10.94 -8.19
N LYS A 51 12.41 -11.05 -8.89
CA LYS A 51 13.75 -10.98 -8.27
C LYS A 51 13.97 -9.65 -7.53
N ASN A 52 13.61 -8.54 -8.15
CA ASN A 52 13.77 -7.22 -7.55
C ASN A 52 12.81 -7.02 -6.38
N ALA A 53 11.56 -7.47 -6.50
CA ALA A 53 10.58 -7.38 -5.43
C ALA A 53 11.04 -8.16 -4.19
N TRP A 54 11.57 -9.37 -4.37
CA TRP A 54 12.15 -10.15 -3.28
C TRP A 54 13.40 -9.48 -2.68
N LEU A 55 14.28 -8.92 -3.50
CA LEU A 55 15.47 -8.21 -3.02
C LEU A 55 15.10 -6.98 -2.20
N PHE A 56 14.18 -6.13 -2.69
CA PHE A 56 13.71 -4.96 -1.93
C PHE A 56 12.98 -5.36 -0.65
N TYR A 57 12.24 -6.46 -0.65
CA TYR A 57 11.64 -7.01 0.55
C TYR A 57 12.68 -7.38 1.62
N GLN A 58 13.75 -8.08 1.23
CA GLN A 58 14.84 -8.41 2.14
C GLN A 58 15.60 -7.17 2.64
N GLU A 59 15.83 -6.19 1.76
CA GLU A 59 16.43 -4.91 2.15
C GLU A 59 15.58 -4.15 3.17
N ALA A 60 14.25 -4.15 3.00
CA ALA A 60 13.31 -3.54 3.95
C ALA A 60 13.39 -4.21 5.33
N LEU A 61 13.38 -5.54 5.38
CA LEU A 61 13.52 -6.29 6.63
C LEU A 61 14.89 -6.01 7.30
N LEU A 62 15.97 -5.95 6.52
CA LEU A 62 17.30 -5.62 7.02
C LEU A 62 17.40 -4.18 7.54
N ALA A 63 16.61 -3.27 6.99
CA ALA A 63 16.43 -1.90 7.47
C ALA A 63 15.58 -1.81 8.75
N GLY A 64 14.94 -2.90 9.18
CA GLY A 64 14.10 -2.93 10.38
C GLY A 64 12.63 -2.61 10.14
N VAL A 65 12.21 -2.48 8.88
CA VAL A 65 10.79 -2.38 8.52
C VAL A 65 10.12 -3.71 8.83
N SER A 66 9.00 -3.68 9.55
CA SER A 66 8.28 -4.92 9.89
C SER A 66 7.67 -5.57 8.64
N ALA A 67 7.59 -6.90 8.61
CA ALA A 67 6.94 -7.60 7.51
C ALA A 67 5.46 -7.21 7.33
N GLU A 68 4.80 -6.88 8.45
CA GLU A 68 3.44 -6.35 8.51
C GLU A 68 3.30 -5.03 7.73
N GLU A 69 4.20 -4.07 7.95
CA GLU A 69 4.18 -2.80 7.24
C GLU A 69 4.40 -2.99 5.74
N ILE A 70 5.37 -3.84 5.37
CA ILE A 70 5.65 -4.16 3.97
C ILE A 70 4.44 -4.86 3.33
N PHE A 71 3.80 -5.78 4.06
CA PHE A 71 2.57 -6.45 3.66
C PHE A 71 1.47 -5.44 3.35
N PHE A 72 1.24 -4.44 4.20
CA PHE A 72 0.20 -3.44 3.93
C PHE A 72 0.51 -2.55 2.73
N LYS A 73 1.78 -2.21 2.48
CA LYS A 73 2.16 -1.48 1.26
C LYS A 73 1.89 -2.34 0.00
N LEU A 74 2.17 -3.64 0.04
CA LEU A 74 1.79 -4.59 -1.02
C LEU A 74 0.27 -4.70 -1.20
N PHE A 75 -0.47 -4.77 -0.10
CA PHE A 75 -1.94 -4.83 -0.09
C PHE A 75 -2.56 -3.59 -0.75
N TRP A 76 -2.10 -2.40 -0.36
CA TRP A 76 -2.58 -1.14 -0.93
C TRP A 76 -2.22 -0.98 -2.40
N GLN A 77 -1.02 -1.42 -2.81
CA GLN A 77 -0.64 -1.43 -4.22
C GLN A 77 -1.58 -2.33 -5.05
N THR A 78 -1.84 -3.55 -4.58
CA THR A 78 -2.73 -4.51 -5.26
C THR A 78 -4.17 -4.00 -5.32
N LYS A 79 -4.67 -3.43 -4.21
CA LYS A 79 -5.99 -2.78 -4.13
C LYS A 79 -6.09 -1.60 -5.11
N SER A 80 -5.06 -0.76 -5.16
CA SER A 80 -5.00 0.39 -6.09
C SER A 80 -5.07 -0.06 -7.55
N MET A 81 -4.38 -1.16 -7.89
CA MET A 81 -4.48 -1.75 -9.23
C MET A 81 -5.90 -2.26 -9.51
N LEU A 82 -6.53 -2.97 -8.56
CA LEU A 82 -7.91 -3.42 -8.73
C LEU A 82 -8.90 -2.26 -8.90
N LEU A 83 -8.72 -1.15 -8.19
CA LEU A 83 -9.54 0.05 -8.38
C LEU A 83 -9.31 0.66 -9.76
N ALA A 84 -8.06 0.80 -10.19
CA ALA A 84 -7.70 1.30 -11.51
C ALA A 84 -8.21 0.41 -12.66
N LEU A 85 -8.37 -0.90 -12.41
CA LEU A 85 -8.95 -1.85 -13.36
C LEU A 85 -10.47 -1.66 -13.51
N LYS A 86 -11.17 -1.36 -12.40
CA LYS A 86 -12.64 -1.26 -12.37
C LYS A 86 -13.18 0.12 -12.72
N THR A 87 -12.34 1.15 -12.68
CA THR A 87 -12.73 2.55 -12.87
C THR A 87 -12.03 3.18 -14.07
N LYS A 88 -12.56 4.29 -14.57
CA LYS A 88 -12.00 5.02 -15.69
C LYS A 88 -11.08 6.16 -15.26
N SER A 89 -11.32 6.75 -14.09
CA SER A 89 -10.58 7.92 -13.59
C SER A 89 -10.21 7.82 -12.11
N ALA A 90 -9.23 8.64 -11.69
CA ALA A 90 -8.80 8.74 -10.30
C ALA A 90 -9.93 9.25 -9.38
N ALA A 91 -10.75 10.18 -9.87
CA ALA A 91 -11.91 10.70 -9.14
C ALA A 91 -12.99 9.64 -8.90
N GLU A 92 -13.28 8.80 -9.91
CA GLU A 92 -14.23 7.67 -9.77
C GLU A 92 -13.72 6.62 -8.76
N ALA A 93 -12.41 6.45 -8.66
CA ALA A 93 -11.78 5.55 -7.70
C ALA A 93 -11.59 6.15 -6.30
N ASP A 94 -11.95 7.42 -6.09
CA ASP A 94 -11.66 8.18 -4.87
C ASP A 94 -10.16 8.12 -4.48
N MET A 95 -9.28 8.37 -5.47
CA MET A 95 -7.83 8.29 -5.33
C MET A 95 -7.13 9.55 -5.86
N LYS A 96 -5.97 9.89 -5.28
CA LYS A 96 -5.08 10.92 -5.85
C LYS A 96 -4.63 10.52 -7.28
N PRO A 97 -4.42 11.47 -8.21
CA PRO A 97 -4.09 11.18 -9.61
C PRO A 97 -2.81 10.37 -9.81
N PHE A 98 -1.75 10.66 -9.05
CA PHE A 98 -0.46 9.99 -9.24
C PHE A 98 -0.49 8.49 -8.86
N PRO A 99 -0.92 8.08 -7.64
CA PRO A 99 -1.05 6.66 -7.31
C PRO A 99 -1.99 5.90 -8.25
N TYR A 100 -3.10 6.52 -8.66
CA TYR A 100 -4.03 5.93 -9.62
C TYR A 100 -3.37 5.66 -10.98
N SER A 101 -2.70 6.67 -11.54
CA SER A 101 -2.04 6.57 -12.84
C SER A 101 -0.91 5.54 -12.83
N LYS A 102 -0.16 5.49 -11.72
CA LYS A 102 0.88 4.50 -11.50
C LYS A 102 0.31 3.08 -11.45
N ALA A 103 -0.72 2.85 -10.65
CA ALA A 103 -1.41 1.56 -10.57
C ALA A 103 -1.98 1.14 -11.93
N LYS A 104 -2.59 2.07 -12.67
CA LYS A 104 -3.13 1.84 -14.02
C LYS A 104 -2.04 1.42 -15.01
N SER A 105 -0.84 2.00 -14.91
CA SER A 105 0.29 1.64 -15.76
C SER A 105 0.78 0.20 -15.59
N PHE A 106 0.56 -0.40 -14.42
CA PHE A 106 0.95 -1.77 -14.10
C PHE A 106 -0.07 -2.82 -14.55
N LEU A 107 -1.30 -2.44 -14.87
CA LEU A 107 -2.37 -3.37 -15.26
C LEU A 107 -2.01 -4.22 -16.49
N LYS A 108 -1.20 -3.69 -17.41
CA LYS A 108 -0.71 -4.43 -18.58
C LYS A 108 0.10 -5.69 -18.24
N ASN A 109 0.62 -5.79 -17.02
CA ASN A 109 1.45 -6.92 -16.59
C ASN A 109 0.63 -8.05 -15.94
N PHE A 110 -0.66 -7.83 -15.67
CA PHE A 110 -1.49 -8.78 -14.94
C PHE A 110 -2.79 -9.05 -15.67
N SER A 111 -3.29 -10.28 -15.53
CA SER A 111 -4.68 -10.56 -15.90
C SER A 111 -5.64 -10.13 -14.79
N SER A 112 -6.90 -9.85 -15.15
CA SER A 112 -7.94 -9.47 -14.18
C SER A 112 -8.16 -10.56 -13.11
N SER A 113 -8.21 -11.83 -13.53
CA SER A 113 -8.39 -12.97 -12.61
C SER A 113 -7.20 -13.12 -11.67
N GLU A 114 -5.99 -12.93 -12.17
CA GLU A 114 -4.77 -12.98 -11.36
C GLU A 114 -4.72 -11.90 -10.28
N LEU A 115 -5.09 -10.64 -10.59
CA LEU A 115 -5.14 -9.58 -9.57
C LEU A 115 -6.19 -9.85 -8.50
N ILE A 116 -7.35 -10.39 -8.90
CA ILE A 116 -8.40 -10.77 -7.95
C ILE A 116 -7.91 -11.90 -7.04
N ASN A 117 -7.23 -12.90 -7.60
CA ASN A 117 -6.65 -14.01 -6.84
C ASN A 117 -5.56 -13.53 -5.88
N LEU A 118 -4.66 -12.66 -6.34
CA LEU A 118 -3.61 -12.06 -5.52
C LEU A 118 -4.19 -11.29 -4.33
N GLN A 119 -5.18 -10.41 -4.58
CA GLN A 119 -5.86 -9.67 -3.52
C GLN A 119 -6.56 -10.60 -2.53
N THR A 120 -7.22 -11.64 -3.03
CA THR A 120 -7.92 -12.63 -2.19
C THR A 120 -6.93 -13.39 -1.30
N SER A 121 -5.80 -13.84 -1.86
CA SER A 121 -4.73 -14.49 -1.10
C SER A 121 -4.15 -13.57 -0.03
N LEU A 122 -3.90 -12.29 -0.34
CA LEU A 122 -3.42 -11.31 0.64
C LEU A 122 -4.35 -11.22 1.85
N VAL A 123 -5.67 -11.12 1.65
CA VAL A 123 -6.65 -11.09 2.75
C VAL A 123 -6.67 -12.40 3.52
N VAL A 124 -6.84 -13.53 2.83
CA VAL A 124 -7.03 -14.83 3.46
C VAL A 124 -5.79 -15.24 4.26
N ASP A 125 -4.61 -15.13 3.66
CA ASP A 125 -3.39 -15.60 4.28
C ASP A 125 -2.98 -14.66 5.43
N TYR A 126 -3.28 -13.36 5.34
CA TYR A 126 -3.07 -12.43 6.45
C TYR A 126 -3.88 -12.84 7.68
N HIS A 127 -5.16 -13.16 7.50
CA HIS A 127 -5.99 -13.64 8.60
C HIS A 127 -5.53 -14.99 9.15
N LYS A 128 -5.00 -15.89 8.32
CA LYS A 128 -4.37 -17.14 8.80
C LYS A 128 -3.14 -16.86 9.65
N ALA A 129 -2.26 -15.98 9.19
CA ALA A 129 -1.07 -15.58 9.96
C ALA A 129 -1.46 -14.98 11.32
N ARG A 130 -2.48 -14.10 11.36
CA ARG A 130 -3.00 -13.54 12.61
C ARG A 130 -3.69 -14.55 13.54
N ARG A 131 -4.04 -15.75 13.05
CA ARG A 131 -4.51 -16.87 13.88
C ARG A 131 -3.39 -17.81 14.32
N GLY A 132 -2.12 -17.50 14.00
CA GLY A 132 -0.98 -18.34 14.34
C GLY A 132 -0.76 -19.52 13.39
N GLU A 133 -1.41 -19.54 12.22
CA GLU A 133 -1.21 -20.59 11.20
C GLU A 133 0.03 -20.33 10.30
N GLY A 134 0.88 -19.37 10.68
CA GLY A 134 2.14 -19.05 10.02
C GLY A 134 2.60 -17.61 10.25
N GLU A 135 3.81 -17.29 9.77
CA GLU A 135 4.42 -15.96 9.92
C GLU A 135 4.13 -15.05 8.71
N ILE A 136 3.96 -13.75 8.95
CA ILE A 136 3.70 -12.75 7.90
C ILE A 136 4.91 -12.62 6.98
N GLU A 137 6.11 -12.76 7.52
CA GLU A 137 7.36 -12.75 6.78
C GLU A 137 7.35 -13.80 5.67
N THR A 138 6.95 -15.02 6.04
CA THR A 138 6.87 -16.17 5.14
C THR A 138 5.73 -16.02 4.14
N LEU A 139 4.60 -15.43 4.56
CA LEU A 139 3.47 -15.11 3.69
C LEU A 139 3.90 -14.17 2.57
N VAL A 140 4.50 -13.02 2.91
CA VAL A 140 4.92 -12.02 1.93
C VAL A 140 5.91 -12.65 0.95
N GLU A 141 6.91 -13.36 1.46
CA GLU A 141 7.88 -14.05 0.61
C GLU A 141 7.23 -15.05 -0.35
N LYS A 142 6.32 -15.90 0.13
CA LYS A 142 5.57 -16.85 -0.72
C LYS A 142 4.78 -16.15 -1.81
N ILE A 143 4.19 -15.00 -1.53
CA ILE A 143 3.45 -14.21 -2.52
C ILE A 143 4.43 -13.67 -3.59
N LEU A 144 5.54 -13.06 -3.18
CA LEU A 144 6.54 -12.52 -4.10
C LEU A 144 7.13 -13.60 -5.01
N LEU A 145 7.33 -14.82 -4.48
CA LEU A 145 7.85 -15.94 -5.25
C LEU A 145 6.83 -16.55 -6.23
N LYS A 146 5.54 -16.21 -6.12
CA LYS A 146 4.48 -16.65 -7.04
C LYS A 146 4.15 -15.63 -8.15
N LEU A 147 4.67 -14.40 -8.05
CA LEU A 147 4.58 -13.37 -9.10
C LEU A 147 5.32 -13.79 -10.37
#